data_AF-A0A956ILV4-F1
#
_entry.id   AF-A0A956ILV4-F1
#
_cell.length_a   1.000
_cell.length_b   1.000
_cell.length_c   1.000
_cell.angle_alpha   90.00
_cell.angle_beta   90.00
_cell.angle_gamma   90.00
#
_symmetry.space_group_name_H-M   'P 1'
#
loop_
_entity.id
_entity.type
_entity.pdbx_description
1 polymer ?
#
loop_
_entity_poly.entity_id
_entity_poly.type
_entity_poly.pdbx_seq_one_letter_code
_entity_poly.pdbx_strand_id
1 'polypeptide(L)'
;MTDPLEHFDEQQASYELLEEHREMLAREAAEIARAHPDAHLVGVIMNADASEASELRRVLQEQVGRQVAGFVGVMPRKLVLEILRANHPAVLDWLEDSGGGGERRKLPLVAITKSGVRLGCAEYEP
;
A
#
# COMPACT_ATOMS: atom_id res chain seq x y z
N MET A 1 11.07 28.43 -1.72
CA MET A 1 10.17 28.66 -0.58
C MET A 1 8.89 27.95 -0.98
N THR A 2 8.68 26.73 -0.50
CA THR A 2 7.56 25.87 -0.93
C THR A 2 6.27 26.40 -0.30
N ASP A 3 5.19 26.48 -1.09
CA ASP A 3 3.93 27.06 -0.64
C ASP A 3 3.23 26.10 0.35
N PRO A 4 2.84 26.55 1.55
CA PRO A 4 2.11 25.73 2.52
C PRO A 4 0.79 25.16 1.98
N LEU A 5 0.17 25.82 1.00
CA LEU A 5 -1.07 25.36 0.37
C LEU A 5 -0.84 24.19 -0.59
N GLU A 6 0.30 24.16 -1.30
CA GLU A 6 0.69 23.01 -2.12
C GLU A 6 0.84 21.74 -1.28
N HIS A 7 1.37 21.86 -0.06
CA HIS A 7 1.47 20.73 0.87
C HIS A 7 0.10 20.27 1.41
N PHE A 8 -0.88 21.16 1.52
CA PHE A 8 -2.22 20.81 1.99
C PHE A 8 -3.00 20.03 0.91
N ASP A 9 -3.00 20.53 -0.32
CA ASP A 9 -3.70 19.89 -1.44
C ASP A 9 -3.11 18.50 -1.74
N GLU A 10 -1.79 18.35 -1.66
CA GLU A 10 -1.12 17.05 -1.84
C GLU A 10 -1.39 16.06 -0.69
N GLN A 11 -1.57 16.56 0.53
CA GLN A 11 -1.99 15.74 1.67
C GLN A 11 -3.44 15.25 1.50
N GLN A 12 -4.33 16.12 1.02
CA GLN A 12 -5.73 15.77 0.78
C GLN A 12 -5.86 14.74 -0.36
N ALA A 13 -5.19 14.96 -1.50
CA ALA A 13 -5.23 14.05 -2.64
C ALA A 13 -4.71 12.63 -2.28
N SER A 14 -3.73 12.54 -1.38
CA SER A 14 -3.20 11.24 -0.93
C SER A 14 -4.15 10.50 0.02
N TYR A 15 -4.96 11.23 0.79
CA TYR A 15 -6.01 10.65 1.64
C TYR A 15 -7.19 10.17 0.79
N GLU A 16 -7.57 10.95 -0.22
CA GLU A 16 -8.63 10.60 -1.18
C GLU A 16 -8.29 9.31 -1.93
N LEU A 17 -7.03 9.08 -2.31
CA LEU A 17 -6.59 7.82 -2.92
C LEU A 17 -6.80 6.59 -2.03
N LEU A 18 -6.52 6.72 -0.73
CA LEU A 18 -6.73 5.64 0.22
C LEU A 18 -8.21 5.33 0.41
N GLU A 19 -9.07 6.36 0.48
CA GLU A 19 -10.53 6.19 0.59
C GLU A 19 -11.12 5.59 -0.69
N GLU A 20 -10.74 6.09 -1.87
CA GLU A 20 -11.23 5.65 -3.18
C GLU A 20 -11.00 4.14 -3.40
N HIS A 21 -9.83 3.65 -3.02
CA HIS A 21 -9.46 2.25 -3.25
C HIS A 21 -9.69 1.33 -2.05
N ARG A 22 -10.11 1.87 -0.89
CA ARG A 22 -10.25 1.12 0.36
C ARG A 22 -11.12 -0.12 0.21
N GLU A 23 -12.33 0.06 -0.31
CA GLU A 23 -13.30 -1.05 -0.42
C GLU A 23 -12.85 -2.10 -1.43
N MET A 24 -12.26 -1.67 -2.54
CA MET A 24 -11.76 -2.58 -3.56
C MET A 24 -10.62 -3.45 -3.02
N LEU A 25 -9.65 -2.84 -2.33
CA LEU A 25 -8.54 -3.55 -1.70
C LEU A 25 -9.00 -4.48 -0.58
N ALA A 26 -10.02 -4.07 0.20
CA ALA A 26 -10.61 -4.94 1.21
C ALA A 26 -11.28 -6.19 0.60
N ARG A 27 -11.99 -6.04 -0.52
CA ARG A 27 -12.62 -7.16 -1.24
C ARG A 27 -11.57 -8.11 -1.82
N GLU A 28 -10.54 -7.57 -2.47
CA GLU A 28 -9.43 -8.38 -2.99
C GLU A 28 -8.70 -9.13 -1.87
N ALA A 29 -8.46 -8.47 -0.72
CA ALA A 29 -7.83 -9.12 0.43
C ALA A 29 -8.70 -10.25 1.01
N ALA A 30 -10.02 -10.09 1.04
CA ALA A 30 -10.94 -11.15 1.43
C ALA A 30 -10.85 -12.36 0.49
N GLU A 31 -10.82 -12.14 -0.83
CA GLU A 31 -10.68 -13.22 -1.80
C GLU A 31 -9.35 -13.98 -1.64
N ILE A 32 -8.24 -13.26 -1.48
CA ILE A 32 -6.93 -13.87 -1.26
C ILE A 32 -6.89 -14.62 0.07
N ALA A 33 -7.46 -14.05 1.14
CA ALA A 33 -7.47 -14.68 2.46
C ALA A 33 -8.34 -15.94 2.52
N ARG A 34 -9.41 -16.05 1.73
CA ARG A 34 -10.18 -17.30 1.58
C ARG A 34 -9.33 -18.42 0.98
N ALA A 35 -8.53 -18.08 -0.03
CA ALA A 35 -7.63 -19.04 -0.67
C ALA A 35 -6.39 -19.34 0.19
N HIS A 36 -5.94 -18.36 0.96
CA HIS A 36 -4.75 -18.42 1.80
C HIS A 36 -5.03 -17.84 3.20
N PRO A 37 -5.68 -18.62 4.09
CA PRO A 37 -6.09 -18.14 5.42
C PRO A 37 -4.95 -17.64 6.30
N ASP A 38 -3.71 -18.07 6.07
CA ASP A 38 -2.56 -17.63 6.85
C ASP A 38 -1.77 -16.49 6.19
N ALA A 39 -2.27 -15.96 5.06
CA ALA A 39 -1.60 -14.87 4.36
C ALA A 39 -1.72 -13.56 5.16
N HIS A 40 -0.57 -12.95 5.43
CA HIS A 40 -0.48 -11.57 5.89
C HIS A 40 -0.44 -10.65 4.68
N LEU A 41 -1.48 -9.84 4.52
CA LEU A 41 -1.70 -9.03 3.34
C LEU A 41 -1.52 -7.54 3.64
N VAL A 42 -1.18 -6.77 2.60
CA VAL A 42 -1.10 -5.30 2.61
C VAL A 42 -1.69 -4.80 1.30
N GLY A 43 -2.58 -3.81 1.37
CA GLY A 43 -3.05 -3.09 0.19
C GLY A 43 -2.01 -2.04 -0.22
N VAL A 44 -1.65 -2.02 -1.49
CA VAL A 44 -0.63 -1.12 -2.03
C VAL A 44 -1.25 -0.27 -3.12
N ILE A 45 -1.07 1.05 -3.00
CA ILE A 45 -1.39 2.04 -4.02
C ILE A 45 -0.08 2.73 -4.39
N MET A 46 0.23 2.79 -5.67
CA MET A 46 1.47 3.35 -6.18
C MET A 46 1.17 4.21 -7.39
N ASN A 47 1.43 5.50 -7.29
CA ASN A 47 1.25 6.43 -8.40
C ASN A 47 2.38 6.30 -9.41
N ALA A 48 2.05 6.53 -10.69
CA ALA A 48 3.02 6.44 -11.78
C ALA A 48 4.16 7.46 -11.67
N ASP A 49 3.91 8.57 -11.01
CA ASP A 49 4.86 9.68 -10.91
C ASP A 49 5.64 9.67 -9.59
N ALA A 50 5.44 8.66 -8.73
CA ALA A 50 6.14 8.53 -7.45
C ALA A 50 7.60 8.10 -7.69
N SER A 51 8.54 9.05 -7.71
CA SER A 51 9.97 8.78 -7.95
C SER A 51 10.54 7.79 -6.92
N GLU A 52 10.05 7.83 -5.68
CA GLU A 52 10.42 6.88 -4.63
C GLU A 52 9.95 5.45 -4.92
N ALA A 53 8.99 5.29 -5.82
CA ALA A 53 8.46 3.99 -6.24
C ALA A 53 9.23 3.36 -7.40
N SER A 54 10.36 3.93 -7.84
CA SER A 54 11.16 3.40 -8.96
C SER A 54 11.67 1.97 -8.69
N GLU A 55 12.20 1.71 -7.49
CA GLU A 55 12.67 0.38 -7.10
C GLU A 55 11.51 -0.61 -6.91
N LEU A 56 10.40 -0.15 -6.30
CA LEU A 56 9.16 -0.93 -6.19
C LEU A 56 8.62 -1.30 -7.57
N ARG A 57 8.59 -0.35 -8.51
CA ARG A 57 8.21 -0.59 -9.90
C ARG A 57 9.10 -1.61 -10.57
N ARG A 58 10.42 -1.54 -10.36
CA ARG A 58 11.37 -2.51 -10.93
C ARG A 58 11.07 -3.93 -10.44
N VAL A 59 10.92 -4.10 -9.12
CA VAL A 59 10.58 -5.40 -8.52
C VAL A 59 9.22 -5.91 -9.02
N LEU A 60 8.21 -5.04 -9.10
CA LEU A 60 6.91 -5.39 -9.65
C LEU A 60 6.97 -5.76 -11.14
N GLN A 61 7.76 -5.05 -11.93
CA GLN A 61 7.97 -5.39 -13.35
C GLN A 61 8.63 -6.75 -13.52
N GLU A 62 9.63 -7.08 -12.71
CA GLU A 62 10.30 -8.37 -12.74
C GLU A 62 9.35 -9.53 -12.39
N GLN A 63 8.44 -9.32 -11.44
CA GLN A 63 7.46 -10.34 -11.04
C GLN A 63 6.29 -10.46 -12.03
N VAL A 64 5.79 -9.35 -12.56
CA VAL A 64 4.60 -9.31 -13.44
C VAL A 64 4.99 -9.49 -14.92
N GLY A 65 6.25 -9.31 -15.28
CA GLY A 65 6.77 -9.50 -16.64
C GLY A 65 6.34 -8.41 -17.64
N ARG A 66 5.83 -7.27 -17.16
CA ARG A 66 5.40 -6.14 -17.99
C ARG A 66 5.67 -4.81 -17.29
N GLN A 67 5.77 -3.74 -18.07
CA GLN A 67 6.00 -2.40 -17.53
C GLN A 67 4.84 -1.97 -16.62
N VAL A 68 5.16 -1.66 -15.36
CA VAL A 68 4.21 -1.14 -14.37
C VAL A 68 4.44 0.36 -14.23
N ALA A 69 3.47 1.15 -14.69
CA ALA A 69 3.47 2.59 -14.51
C ALA A 69 3.00 2.94 -13.10
N GLY A 70 1.76 2.61 -12.75
CA GLY A 70 1.23 2.62 -11.39
C GLY A 70 0.72 1.25 -10.99
N PHE A 71 0.38 1.08 -9.71
CA PHE A 71 -0.15 -0.19 -9.19
C PHE A 71 -1.18 0.06 -8.11
N VAL A 72 -2.29 -0.66 -8.17
CA VAL A 72 -3.25 -0.79 -7.06
C VAL A 72 -3.57 -2.26 -6.91
N GLY A 73 -3.38 -2.81 -5.73
CA GLY A 73 -3.70 -4.20 -5.45
C GLY A 73 -3.23 -4.68 -4.10
N VAL A 74 -3.48 -5.96 -3.80
CA VAL A 74 -3.11 -6.58 -2.52
C VAL A 74 -1.87 -7.45 -2.70
N MET A 75 -0.92 -7.32 -1.77
CA MET A 75 0.35 -8.05 -1.83
C MET A 75 0.67 -8.72 -0.49
N PRO A 76 1.51 -9.78 -0.50
CA PRO A 76 2.05 -10.34 0.73
C PRO A 76 2.86 -9.29 1.49
N ARG A 77 2.56 -9.14 2.77
CA ARG A 77 3.20 -8.16 3.65
C ARG A 77 4.72 -8.24 3.64
N LYS A 78 5.27 -9.46 3.59
CA LYS A 78 6.73 -9.68 3.53
C LYS A 78 7.37 -8.97 2.34
N LEU A 79 6.76 -9.07 1.15
CA LEU A 79 7.26 -8.44 -0.06
C LEU A 79 7.21 -6.90 0.07
N VAL A 80 6.11 -6.36 0.60
CA VAL A 80 5.97 -4.91 0.81
C VAL A 80 7.02 -4.39 1.81
N LEU A 81 7.26 -5.11 2.91
CA LEU A 81 8.29 -4.75 3.90
C LEU A 81 9.69 -4.78 3.31
N GLU A 82 10.03 -5.78 2.49
CA GLU A 82 11.33 -5.86 1.82
C GLU A 82 11.56 -4.63 0.93
N ILE A 83 10.53 -4.17 0.24
CA ILE A 83 10.62 -3.03 -0.66
C ILE A 83 10.66 -1.69 0.09
N LEU A 84 9.88 -1.55 1.16
CA LEU A 84 9.87 -0.34 1.99
C LEU A 84 11.15 -0.18 2.82
N ARG A 85 11.83 -1.27 3.20
CA ARG A 85 13.09 -1.20 3.97
C ARG A 85 14.16 -0.36 3.29
N ALA A 86 14.23 -0.40 1.96
CA ALA A 86 15.24 0.33 1.21
C ALA A 86 14.93 1.84 1.07
N ASN A 87 13.64 2.23 1.11
CA ASN A 87 13.21 3.56 0.68
C ASN A 87 12.50 4.36 1.79
N HIS A 88 11.78 3.69 2.70
CA HIS A 88 10.95 4.31 3.73
C HIS A 88 10.99 3.51 5.06
N PRO A 89 12.15 3.41 5.72
CA PRO A 89 12.31 2.59 6.92
C PRO A 89 11.41 3.01 8.09
N ALA A 90 11.03 4.30 8.18
CA ALA A 90 10.15 4.81 9.22
C ALA A 90 8.71 4.25 9.16
N VAL A 91 8.32 3.62 8.05
CA VAL A 91 6.98 3.04 7.84
C VAL A 91 6.89 1.59 8.34
N LEU A 92 8.03 0.95 8.56
CA LEU A 92 8.11 -0.48 8.89
C LEU A 92 7.46 -0.80 10.23
N ASP A 93 7.73 0.01 11.26
CA ASP A 93 7.22 -0.19 12.62
C ASP A 93 5.68 -0.23 12.64
N TRP A 94 5.04 0.58 11.79
CA TRP A 94 3.58 0.64 11.70
C TRP A 94 2.98 -0.58 11.00
N LEU A 95 3.61 -1.03 9.90
CA LEU A 95 3.19 -2.24 9.19
C LEU A 95 3.43 -3.50 10.01
N GLU A 96 4.40 -3.49 10.91
CA GLU A 96 4.74 -4.67 11.70
C GLU A 96 3.65 -5.06 12.73
N ASP A 97 2.88 -4.09 13.21
CA ASP A 97 1.91 -4.28 14.30
C ASP A 97 0.47 -4.58 13.82
N SER A 98 0.19 -4.39 12.53
CA SER A 98 -1.18 -4.35 12.00
C SER A 98 -1.84 -5.71 11.71
N GLY A 99 -1.32 -6.81 12.27
CA GLY A 99 -1.78 -8.19 12.02
C GLY A 99 -2.48 -8.84 13.22
N GLY A 100 -3.72 -8.44 13.52
CA GLY A 100 -4.51 -9.00 14.61
C GLY A 100 -5.46 -10.12 14.17
N GLY A 101 -5.40 -11.27 14.85
CA GLY A 101 -6.33 -12.39 14.66
C GLY A 101 -7.69 -12.13 15.32
N GLY A 102 -8.75 -12.12 14.52
CA GLY A 102 -10.15 -11.97 14.90
C GLY A 102 -11.08 -12.26 13.71
N GLU A 103 -12.41 -12.24 13.92
CA GLU A 103 -13.41 -12.46 12.86
C GLU A 103 -13.31 -11.42 11.73
N ARG A 104 -12.89 -10.19 12.05
CA ARG A 104 -12.52 -9.14 11.09
C ARG A 104 -11.02 -8.93 11.09
N ARG A 105 -10.40 -9.05 9.91
CA ARG A 105 -8.98 -8.82 9.73
C ARG A 105 -8.75 -7.38 9.31
N LYS A 106 -7.67 -6.80 9.82
CA LYS A 106 -7.20 -5.48 9.41
C LYS A 106 -6.26 -5.64 8.21
N LEU A 107 -6.56 -4.93 7.13
CA LEU A 107 -5.69 -4.78 5.97
C LEU A 107 -4.94 -3.46 6.11
N PRO A 108 -3.62 -3.49 6.34
CA PRO A 108 -2.80 -2.28 6.27
C PRO A 108 -2.77 -1.79 4.83
N LEU A 109 -2.89 -0.48 4.63
CA LEU A 109 -2.84 0.16 3.33
C LEU A 109 -1.62 1.08 3.28
N VAL A 110 -0.90 1.02 2.16
CA VAL A 110 0.25 1.86 1.88
C VAL A 110 0.03 2.55 0.54
N ALA A 111 -0.04 3.88 0.56
CA ALA A 111 -0.06 4.69 -0.66
C ALA A 111 1.31 5.35 -0.85
N ILE A 112 1.93 5.13 -2.00
CA ILE A 112 3.22 5.69 -2.38
C ILE A 112 2.97 6.68 -3.51
N THR A 113 3.10 7.96 -3.20
CA THR A 113 2.86 9.06 -4.13
C THR A 113 4.14 9.89 -4.27
N LYS A 114 4.16 10.82 -5.24
CA LYS A 114 5.25 11.80 -5.40
C LYS A 114 5.49 12.67 -4.15
N SER A 115 4.52 12.73 -3.25
CA SER A 115 4.52 13.53 -2.02
C SER A 115 4.85 12.66 -0.79
N GLY A 116 5.36 11.45 -1.02
CA GLY A 116 5.80 10.49 -0.02
C GLY A 116 4.82 9.35 0.24
N VAL A 117 5.02 8.68 1.38
CA VAL A 117 4.22 7.52 1.79
C VAL A 117 3.09 7.94 2.72
N ARG A 118 1.92 7.32 2.54
CA ARG A 118 0.77 7.42 3.45
C ARG A 118 0.31 6.04 3.86
N LEU A 119 -0.22 5.98 5.08
CA LEU A 119 -0.66 4.76 5.73
C LEU A 119 -2.13 4.89 6.09
N GLY A 120 -2.85 3.78 5.92
CA GLY A 120 -4.25 3.68 6.27
C GLY A 120 -4.61 2.24 6.60
N CYS A 121 -5.84 1.98 7.00
CA CYS A 121 -6.30 0.63 7.28
C CYS A 121 -7.66 0.41 6.64
N ALA A 122 -7.91 -0.79 6.15
CA ALA A 122 -9.23 -1.30 5.86
C ALA A 122 -9.56 -2.47 6.78
N GLU A 123 -10.83 -2.83 6.89
CA GLU A 123 -11.26 -4.08 7.49
C GLU A 123 -11.79 -4.98 6.38
N TYR A 124 -11.55 -6.29 6.51
CA TYR A 124 -12.09 -7.28 5.60
C TYR A 124 -12.45 -8.56 6.35
N GLU A 125 -13.46 -9.25 5.80
CA GLU A 125 -13.94 -10.53 6.31
C GLU A 125 -13.42 -11.62 5.36
N PRO A 126 -12.56 -12.54 5.84
CA PRO A 126 -11.87 -13.52 5.02
C PRO A 126 -12.77 -14.70 4.58
#